data_AF-A0A2I1K7H3-F1
#
_entry.id   AF-A0A2I1K7H3-F1
#
_cell.length_a   1.000
_cell.length_b   1.000
_cell.length_c   1.000
_cell.angle_alpha   90.00
_cell.angle_beta   90.00
_cell.angle_gamma   90.00
#
_symmetry.space_group_name_H-M   'P 1'
#
loop_
_entity.id
_entity.type
_entity.pdbx_description
1 polymer ?
#
loop_
_entity_poly.entity_id
_entity_poly.type
_entity_poly.pdbx_seq_one_letter_code
_entity_poly.pdbx_strand_id
1 'polypeptide(L)' 'MMLWDKIQKKLDEQEKTVYWLSKQTGIHINTIYSLKNNLAKDMAFSKVSKIADALNVDLNEFKETEK' A
#
# COMPACT_ATOMS: atom_id res chain seq x y z
N MET A 1 2.74 10.62 -8.31
CA MET A 1 2.32 10.60 -6.88
C MET A 1 2.73 9.25 -6.33
N MET A 2 3.60 9.18 -5.33
CA MET A 2 4.14 7.89 -4.88
C MET A 2 3.04 6.96 -4.32
N LEU A 3 3.18 5.65 -4.55
CA LEU A 3 2.29 4.60 -4.06
C LEU A 3 1.93 4.76 -2.57
N TRP A 4 2.95 5.07 -1.76
CA TRP A 4 2.82 5.30 -0.32
C TRP A 4 1.83 6.41 0.02
N ASP A 5 1.87 7.51 -0.73
CA ASP A 5 1.05 8.69 -0.46
C ASP A 5 -0.44 8.36 -0.62
N LYS A 6 -0.77 7.56 -1.65
CA LYS A 6 -2.12 7.04 -1.89
C LYS A 6 -2.58 6.10 -0.78
N ILE A 7 -1.71 5.18 -0.34
CA ILE A 7 -2.00 4.27 0.78
C ILE A 7 -2.25 5.06 2.06
N GLN A 8 -1.39 6.03 2.37
CA GLN A 8 -1.50 6.84 3.58
C GLN A 8 -2.77 7.68 3.57
N LYS A 9 -3.11 8.28 2.43
CA LYS A 9 -4.36 9.02 2.26
C LYS A 9 -5.59 8.13 2.47
N LYS A 10 -5.60 6.93 1.90
CA LYS A 10 -6.69 5.96 2.09
C LYS A 10 -6.83 5.47 3.53
N LEU A 11 -5.70 5.25 4.20
CA LEU A 11 -5.67 4.93 5.62
C LEU A 11 -6.25 6.08 6.46
N ASP A 12 -5.87 7.32 6.16
CA ASP A 12 -6.39 8.52 6.82
C ASP A 12 -7.90 8.69 6.60
N GLU A 13 -8.37 8.52 5.35
CA GLU A 13 -9.80 8.51 4.98
C GLU A 13 -10.62 7.46 5.74
N GLN A 14 -9.99 6.34 6.11
CA GLN A 14 -10.64 5.23 6.84
C GLN A 14 -10.38 5.28 8.37
N GLU A 15 -9.68 6.30 8.87
CA GLU A 15 -9.18 6.39 10.24
C GLU A 15 -8.44 5.09 10.66
N LYS A 16 -7.64 4.55 9.75
CA LYS A 16 -6.83 3.35 9.94
C LYS A 16 -5.36 3.70 9.98
N THR A 17 -4.61 2.86 10.67
CA THR A 17 -3.16 2.98 10.77
C THR A 17 -2.48 1.88 9.98
N VAL A 18 -1.20 2.09 9.70
CA VAL A 18 -0.30 1.09 9.10
C VAL A 18 -0.31 -0.24 9.89
N TYR A 19 -0.51 -0.16 11.21
CA TYR A 19 -0.66 -1.35 12.06
C TYR A 19 -1.88 -2.18 11.68
N TRP A 20 -3.03 -1.54 11.45
CA TRP A 20 -4.24 -2.22 10.99
C TRP A 20 -4.03 -2.87 9.62
N LEU A 21 -3.37 -2.14 8.71
CA LEU A 21 -3.03 -2.66 7.38
C LEU A 21 -2.13 -3.90 7.47
N SER A 22 -1.15 -3.90 8.38
CA SER A 22 -0.30 -5.05 8.65
C SER A 22 -1.09 -6.27 9.13
N LYS A 23 -2.03 -6.06 10.05
CA LYS A 23 -2.93 -7.12 10.55
C LYS A 23 -3.83 -7.70 9.45
N GLN A 24 -4.39 -6.86 8.58
CA GLN A 24 -5.28 -7.31 7.51
C GLN A 24 -4.54 -8.04 6.38
N THR A 25 -3.41 -7.49 5.96
CA THR A 25 -2.63 -8.04 4.83
C THR A 25 -1.75 -9.22 5.23
N GLY A 26 -1.50 -9.39 6.54
CA GLY A 26 -0.49 -10.30 7.07
C GLY A 26 0.95 -9.88 6.76
N ILE A 27 1.16 -8.66 6.25
CA ILE A 27 2.47 -8.12 5.91
C ILE A 27 3.05 -7.42 7.13
N HIS A 28 4.31 -7.68 7.45
CA HIS A 28 4.98 -7.01 8.56
C HIS A 28 5.03 -5.49 8.36
N ILE A 29 4.77 -4.72 9.44
CA ILE A 29 4.81 -3.24 9.43
C ILE A 29 6.10 -2.70 8.80
N ASN A 30 7.24 -3.33 9.06
CA ASN A 30 8.52 -2.92 8.50
C ASN A 30 8.56 -3.01 6.96
N THR A 31 7.91 -4.05 6.40
CA THR A 31 7.74 -4.19 4.94
C THR A 31 6.78 -3.13 4.41
N ILE A 32 5.75 -2.75 5.16
CA ILE A 32 4.85 -1.66 4.76
C ILE A 32 5.59 -0.31 4.76
N TYR A 33 6.38 0.01 5.77
CA TYR A 33 7.21 1.22 5.77
C TYR A 33 8.28 1.21 4.66
N SER A 34 8.72 0.04 4.20
CA SER A 34 9.61 -0.05 3.05
C SER A 34 8.97 0.52 1.77
N LEU A 35 7.64 0.51 1.66
CA LEU A 35 6.91 1.14 0.55
C LEU A 35 7.10 2.67 0.53
N LYS A 36 7.28 3.30 1.70
CA LYS A 36 7.56 4.74 1.82
C LYS A 36 8.88 5.13 1.18
N ASN A 37 9.88 4.25 1.26
CA ASN A 37 11.25 4.52 0.78
C ASN A 37 11.49 4.09 -0.67
N ASN A 38 10.45 4.01 -1.50
CA ASN A 38 10.53 3.63 -2.91
C ASN A 38 11.01 2.19 -3.18
N LEU A 39 11.17 1.36 -2.13
CA LEU A 39 11.48 -0.09 -2.25
C LEU A 39 10.28 -0.90 -2.76
N ALA A 40 9.11 -0.25 -2.91
CA ALA A 40 7.94 -0.83 -3.56
C ALA A 40 8.23 -1.28 -5.00
N LYS A 41 9.22 -0.67 -5.67
CA LYS A 41 9.61 -1.02 -7.03
C LYS A 41 10.18 -2.45 -7.15
N ASP A 42 10.81 -2.93 -6.07
CA ASP A 42 11.31 -4.29 -5.90
C ASP A 42 10.32 -5.20 -5.16
N MET A 43 9.20 -4.63 -4.68
CA MET A 43 8.22 -5.41 -3.96
C MET A 43 7.43 -6.25 -4.95
N ALA A 44 7.47 -7.58 -4.76
CA ALA A 44 6.67 -8.51 -5.52
C ALA A 44 5.21 -8.02 -5.58
N PHE A 45 4.67 -7.92 -6.80
CA PHE A 45 3.30 -7.48 -7.11
C PHE A 45 2.24 -8.11 -6.19
N SER A 46 2.50 -9.35 -5.73
CA SER A 46 1.69 -10.07 -4.74
C SER A 46 1.46 -9.30 -3.43
N LYS A 47 2.47 -8.60 -2.89
CA LYS A 47 2.34 -7.84 -1.63
C LYS A 47 1.58 -6.54 -1.84
N VAL A 48 1.83 -5.84 -2.94
CA VAL A 48 1.08 -4.63 -3.32
C VAL A 48 -0.39 -4.98 -3.55
N SER A 49 -0.66 -6.10 -4.22
CA SER A 49 -2.02 -6.63 -4.44
C SER A 49 -2.76 -6.90 -3.13
N LYS A 50 -2.11 -7.55 -2.15
CA LYS A 50 -2.71 -7.75 -0.82
C LYS A 50 -3.05 -6.45 -0.09
N ILE A 51 -2.19 -5.43 -0.21
CA ILE A 51 -2.42 -4.12 0.41
C ILE A 51 -3.59 -3.40 -0.25
N ALA A 52 -3.64 -3.42 -1.57
CA ALA A 52 -4.73 -2.86 -2.36
C ALA A 52 -6.07 -3.55 -2.00
N ASP A 53 -6.07 -4.88 -1.95
CA ASP A 53 -7.21 -5.70 -1.54
C ASP A 53 -7.68 -5.37 -0.11
N ALA A 54 -6.76 -5.29 0.86
CA ALA A 54 -7.07 -4.95 2.25
C ALA A 54 -7.62 -3.53 2.44
N LEU A 55 -7.19 -2.58 1.59
CA LEU A 55 -7.72 -1.21 1.60
C LEU A 55 -9.00 -1.08 0.77
N ASN A 56 -9.39 -2.13 0.04
CA ASN A 56 -10.42 -2.13 -0.99
C ASN A 56 -10.19 -0.99 -2.01
N VAL A 57 -8.93 -0.83 -2.41
CA VAL A 57 -8.47 0.17 -3.37
C VAL A 57 -8.05 -0.56 -4.63
N ASP A 58 -8.52 -0.09 -5.78
CA ASP A 58 -8.19 -0.72 -7.05
C ASP A 58 -6.69 -0.58 -7.34
N LEU A 59 -6.06 -1.67 -7.79
CA LEU A 59 -4.64 -1.65 -8.12
C LEU A 59 -4.33 -0.70 -9.29
N ASN A 60 -5.32 -0.34 -10.10
CA ASN A 60 -5.20 0.71 -11.11
C ASN A 60 -5.08 2.11 -10.52
N GLU A 61 -5.61 2.39 -9.32
CA GLU A 61 -5.32 3.64 -8.61
C GLU A 61 -3.84 3.70 -8.22
N PHE A 62 -3.19 2.56 -8.05
CA PHE A 62 -1.77 2.46 -7.73
C PHE A 62 -0.86 2.39 -8.96
N LYS A 63 -1.39 2.00 -10.12
CA LYS A 63 -0.70 2.16 -11.40
C LYS A 63 -0.64 3.65 -11.71
N GLU A 64 0.53 4.25 -11.49
CA GLU A 64 0.84 5.50 -12.16
C GLU A 64 0.66 5.22 -13.65
N THR A 65 -0.22 6.00 -14.29
CA THR A 65 -0.57 5.84 -15.69
C THR A 65 0.73 6.00 -16.48
N GLU A 66 1.36 4.88 -16.86
CA GLU A 66 2.37 4.91 -17.90
C GLU A 66 1.64 5.38 -19.15
N LYS A 67 1.94 6.63 -19.52
CA LYS A 67 1.44 7.29 -20.71
C LYS A 67 2.30 6.90 -21.89
#